data_AF-A0A1V6H298-F1
#
_entry.id   AF-A0A1V6H298-F1
#
_cell.length_a   1.000
_cell.length_b   1.000
_cell.length_c   1.000
_cell.angle_alpha   90.00
_cell.angle_beta   90.00
_cell.angle_gamma   90.00
#
_symmetry.space_group_name_H-M   'P 1'
#
loop_
_entity.id
_entity.type
_entity.pdbx_description
1 polymer ?
#
loop_
_entity_poly.entity_id
_entity_poly.type
_entity_poly.pdbx_seq_one_letter_code
_entity_poly.pdbx_strand_id
1 'polypeptide(L)'
;MKSWFVKLGRSFFNALTGITQALKKQQNLRIDFFVGGLVLFLTFFLPLSTFEILWVVFSVFLVIVFEMLNSLVESLLDLFYPFFHEEVKKAKDLAAGIVLVTAVFAVSVGLIIFGKHLFHLPDLIGLFAFFLFIVTLLLLIGKGMTHGDHSRTHL
;
A
#
# COMPACT_ATOMS: atom_id res chain seq x y z
N MET A 1 9.28 -24.78 -30.92
CA MET A 1 9.81 -24.28 -29.62
C MET A 1 10.15 -22.78 -29.59
N LYS A 2 10.74 -22.17 -30.63
CA LYS A 2 11.08 -20.72 -30.65
C LYS A 2 9.89 -19.76 -30.39
N SER A 3 8.65 -20.14 -30.73
CA SER A 3 7.48 -19.26 -30.56
C SER A 3 7.05 -19.02 -29.11
N TRP A 4 7.33 -19.94 -28.19
CA TRP A 4 6.97 -19.78 -26.77
C TRP A 4 7.86 -18.75 -26.05
N PHE A 5 9.16 -18.75 -26.33
CA PHE A 5 10.09 -17.75 -25.77
C PHE A 5 9.81 -16.34 -26.30
N VAL A 6 9.44 -16.21 -27.58
CA VAL A 6 9.05 -14.90 -28.16
C VAL A 6 7.74 -14.39 -27.56
N LYS A 7 6.75 -15.29 -27.34
CA LYS A 7 5.50 -14.94 -26.64
C LYS A 7 5.77 -14.54 -25.19
N LEU A 8 6.62 -15.27 -24.49
CA LEU A 8 7.00 -14.99 -23.11
C LEU A 8 7.69 -13.63 -22.99
N GLY A 9 8.70 -13.37 -23.82
CA GLY A 9 9.41 -12.08 -23.85
C GLY A 9 8.47 -10.91 -24.15
N ARG A 10 7.49 -11.09 -25.04
CA ARG A 10 6.46 -10.08 -25.32
C ARG A 10 5.55 -9.83 -24.11
N SER A 11 5.12 -10.86 -23.40
CA SER A 11 4.34 -10.69 -22.16
C SER A 11 5.09 -9.94 -21.08
N PHE A 12 6.39 -10.23 -20.89
CA PHE A 12 7.25 -9.47 -19.97
C PHE A 12 7.36 -8.00 -20.38
N PHE A 13 7.62 -7.73 -21.67
CA PHE A 13 7.71 -6.36 -22.17
C PHE A 13 6.39 -5.59 -21.98
N ASN A 14 5.26 -6.25 -22.22
CA ASN A 14 3.94 -5.67 -21.99
C ASN A 14 3.71 -5.35 -20.51
N ALA A 15 4.09 -6.25 -19.59
CA ALA A 15 3.99 -6.01 -18.14
C ALA A 15 4.87 -4.83 -17.69
N LEU A 16 6.12 -4.76 -18.16
CA LEU A 16 7.02 -3.64 -17.90
C LEU A 16 6.48 -2.31 -18.45
N THR A 17 5.90 -2.36 -19.64
CA THR A 17 5.22 -1.20 -20.24
C THR A 17 4.04 -0.75 -19.37
N GLY A 18 3.27 -1.68 -18.80
CA GLY A 18 2.20 -1.38 -17.85
C GLY A 18 2.71 -0.70 -16.57
N ILE A 19 3.76 -1.24 -15.95
CA ILE A 19 4.37 -0.66 -14.74
C ILE A 19 4.91 0.75 -15.01
N THR A 20 5.63 0.94 -16.11
CA THR A 20 6.20 2.25 -16.46
C THR A 20 5.13 3.29 -16.77
N GLN A 21 4.01 2.91 -17.38
CA GLN A 21 2.88 3.81 -17.58
C GLN A 21 2.20 4.18 -16.24
N ALA A 22 1.99 3.19 -15.37
CA ALA A 22 1.42 3.44 -14.04
C ALA A 22 2.30 4.42 -13.23
N LEU A 23 3.62 4.22 -13.24
CA LEU A 23 4.58 5.12 -12.60
C LEU A 23 4.56 6.54 -13.18
N LYS A 24 4.36 6.71 -14.49
CA LYS A 24 4.27 8.05 -15.10
C LYS A 24 2.98 8.78 -14.72
N LYS A 25 1.87 8.04 -14.63
CA LYS A 25 0.54 8.60 -14.40
C LYS A 25 0.26 8.87 -12.92
N GLN A 26 0.68 7.98 -12.03
CA GLN A 26 0.28 8.00 -10.62
C GLN A 26 1.38 8.58 -9.73
N GLN A 27 1.04 9.66 -9.01
CA GLN A 27 1.98 10.30 -8.09
C GLN A 27 2.28 9.43 -6.87
N ASN A 28 1.24 8.86 -6.24
CA ASN A 28 1.39 8.01 -5.07
C ASN A 28 2.30 6.81 -5.36
N LEU A 29 2.08 6.13 -6.49
CA LEU A 29 2.94 5.02 -6.89
C LEU A 29 4.42 5.41 -7.05
N ARG A 30 4.72 6.62 -7.55
CA ARG A 30 6.11 7.12 -7.60
C ARG A 30 6.70 7.33 -6.22
N ILE A 31 5.90 7.86 -5.29
CA ILE A 31 6.32 8.07 -3.90
C ILE A 31 6.59 6.72 -3.25
N ASP A 32 5.70 5.74 -3.41
CA ASP A 32 5.86 4.40 -2.82
C ASP A 32 7.09 3.68 -3.35
N PHE A 33 7.35 3.76 -4.67
CA PHE A 33 8.58 3.21 -5.24
C PHE A 33 9.84 3.90 -4.73
N PHE A 34 9.81 5.24 -4.58
CA PHE A 34 10.96 5.99 -4.09
C PHE A 34 11.23 5.70 -2.60
N VAL A 35 10.21 5.81 -1.76
CA VAL A 35 10.30 5.53 -0.32
C VAL A 35 10.64 4.06 -0.08
N GLY A 36 9.98 3.14 -0.78
CA GLY A 36 10.29 1.71 -0.75
C GLY A 36 11.73 1.43 -1.17
N GLY A 37 12.22 2.08 -2.23
CA GLY A 37 13.62 1.99 -2.65
C GLY A 37 14.61 2.46 -1.59
N LEU A 38 14.32 3.57 -0.91
CA LEU A 38 15.13 4.05 0.21
C LEU A 38 15.13 3.07 1.39
N VAL A 39 13.95 2.54 1.76
CA VAL A 39 13.81 1.57 2.85
C VAL A 39 14.60 0.29 2.55
N LEU A 40 14.50 -0.22 1.32
CA LEU A 40 15.29 -1.36 0.86
C LEU A 40 16.79 -1.04 0.86
N PHE A 41 17.17 0.16 0.42
CA PHE A 41 18.57 0.59 0.45
C PHE A 41 19.15 0.61 1.87
N LEU A 42 18.37 1.03 2.87
CA LEU A 42 18.79 1.02 4.27
C LEU A 42 19.08 -0.39 4.81
N THR A 43 18.44 -1.43 4.27
CA THR A 43 18.67 -2.81 4.72
C THR A 43 20.10 -3.30 4.46
N PHE A 44 20.81 -2.74 3.47
CA PHE A 44 22.21 -3.09 3.19
C PHE A 44 23.20 -2.59 4.24
N PHE A 45 22.84 -1.58 5.03
CA PHE A 45 23.73 -0.95 6.01
C PHE A 45 23.52 -1.46 7.44
N LEU A 46 22.52 -2.30 7.66
CA LEU A 46 22.12 -2.78 8.97
C LEU A 46 22.35 -4.29 9.08
N PRO A 47 22.75 -4.80 10.26
CA PRO A 47 22.98 -6.23 10.47
C PRO A 47 21.65 -6.98 10.68
N LEU A 48 20.76 -6.91 9.70
CA LEU A 48 19.45 -7.55 9.73
C LEU A 48 19.58 -9.06 9.45
N SER A 49 18.78 -9.86 10.15
CA SER A 49 18.61 -11.27 9.82
C SER A 49 17.88 -11.45 8.49
N THR A 50 18.04 -12.61 7.86
CA THR A 50 17.32 -12.96 6.63
C THR A 50 15.81 -12.80 6.77
N PHE A 51 15.25 -13.14 7.93
CA PHE A 51 13.82 -13.02 8.20
C PHE A 51 13.36 -11.56 8.27
N GLU A 52 14.14 -10.69 8.90
CA GLU A 52 13.86 -9.25 8.96
C GLU A 52 13.92 -8.61 7.57
N ILE A 53 14.92 -8.97 6.75
CA ILE A 53 15.00 -8.51 5.36
C ILE A 53 13.77 -8.95 4.56
N LEU A 54 13.34 -10.22 4.69
CA LEU A 54 12.16 -10.72 3.99
C LEU A 54 10.89 -9.96 4.37
N TRP A 55 10.70 -9.60 5.65
CA TRP A 55 9.56 -8.79 6.08
C TRP A 55 9.59 -7.37 5.54
N VAL A 56 10.76 -6.73 5.51
CA VAL A 56 10.91 -5.38 4.92
C VAL A 56 10.62 -5.43 3.42
N VAL A 57 11.17 -6.40 2.71
CA VAL A 57 10.89 -6.59 1.27
C VAL A 57 9.41 -6.86 1.06
N PHE A 58 8.84 -7.79 1.81
CA PHE A 58 7.42 -8.13 1.70
C PHE A 58 6.52 -6.91 1.92
N SER A 59 6.77 -6.12 2.97
CA SER A 59 5.92 -4.98 3.29
C SER A 59 6.00 -3.87 2.23
N VAL A 60 7.20 -3.56 1.71
CA VAL A 60 7.39 -2.59 0.62
C VAL A 60 6.66 -3.04 -0.64
N PHE A 61 6.84 -4.29 -1.05
CA PHE A 61 6.17 -4.82 -2.24
C PHE A 61 4.65 -4.87 -2.08
N LEU A 62 4.16 -5.19 -0.87
CA LEU A 62 2.73 -5.23 -0.59
C LEU A 62 2.07 -3.87 -0.79
N VAL A 63 2.68 -2.79 -0.28
CA VAL A 63 2.18 -1.41 -0.48
C VAL A 63 2.11 -1.06 -1.96
N ILE A 64 3.19 -1.32 -2.71
CA ILE A 64 3.25 -1.05 -4.16
C ILE A 64 2.16 -1.81 -4.91
N VAL A 65 1.97 -3.10 -4.61
CA VAL A 65 0.94 -3.93 -5.25
C VAL A 65 -0.45 -3.37 -4.98
N PHE A 66 -0.75 -3.02 -3.73
CA PHE A 66 -2.07 -2.47 -3.39
C PHE A 66 -2.30 -1.07 -3.96
N GLU A 67 -1.28 -0.22 -4.08
CA GLU A 67 -1.40 1.07 -4.76
C GLU A 67 -1.69 0.90 -6.26
N MET A 68 -1.04 -0.08 -6.91
CA MET A 68 -1.33 -0.43 -8.29
C MET A 68 -2.75 -0.98 -8.46
N LEU A 69 -3.23 -1.80 -7.52
CA LEU A 69 -4.60 -2.31 -7.52
C LEU A 69 -5.62 -1.18 -7.29
N ASN A 70 -5.33 -0.22 -6.40
CA ASN A 70 -6.16 0.96 -6.21
C ASN A 70 -6.30 1.75 -7.52
N SER A 71 -5.17 2.03 -8.17
CA SER A 71 -5.14 2.73 -9.47
C SER A 71 -5.87 1.97 -10.58
N LEU A 72 -5.81 0.63 -10.57
CA LEU A 72 -6.53 -0.22 -11.50
C LEU A 72 -8.04 -0.14 -11.27
N VAL A 73 -8.49 -0.27 -10.02
CA VAL A 73 -9.91 -0.17 -9.64
C VAL A 73 -10.46 1.20 -10.01
N GLU A 74 -9.76 2.28 -9.67
CA GLU A 74 -10.14 3.64 -10.07
C GLU A 74 -10.30 3.76 -11.58
N SER A 75 -9.31 3.29 -12.35
CA SER A 75 -9.33 3.37 -13.82
C SER A 75 -10.47 2.55 -14.44
N LEU A 76 -10.79 1.38 -13.89
CA LEU A 76 -11.92 0.56 -14.34
C LEU A 76 -13.25 1.24 -14.03
N LEU A 77 -13.40 1.79 -12.83
CA LEU A 77 -14.61 2.49 -12.44
C LEU A 77 -14.82 3.76 -13.28
N ASP A 78 -13.77 4.53 -13.55
CA ASP A 78 -13.82 5.71 -14.42
C ASP A 78 -14.18 5.36 -15.88
N LEU A 79 -13.81 4.17 -16.34
CA LEU A 79 -14.15 3.68 -17.68
C LEU A 79 -15.64 3.33 -17.81
N PHE A 80 -16.19 2.63 -16.81
CA PHE A 80 -17.59 2.18 -16.86
C PHE A 80 -18.59 3.23 -16.35
N TYR A 81 -18.14 4.16 -15.50
CA TYR A 81 -18.97 5.15 -14.83
C TYR A 81 -18.37 6.56 -14.99
N PRO A 82 -18.54 7.19 -16.16
CA PRO A 82 -17.95 8.50 -16.46
C PRO A 82 -18.59 9.67 -15.71
N PHE A 83 -19.76 9.45 -15.10
CA PHE A 83 -20.44 10.43 -14.24
C PHE A 83 -20.37 10.01 -12.78
N PHE A 84 -20.64 10.95 -11.88
CA PHE A 84 -20.60 10.67 -10.45
C PHE A 84 -21.68 9.65 -10.05
N HIS A 85 -21.26 8.60 -9.33
CA HIS A 85 -22.14 7.63 -8.68
C HIS A 85 -21.68 7.40 -7.24
N GLU A 86 -22.62 7.45 -6.29
CA GLU A 86 -22.31 7.28 -4.86
C GLU A 86 -21.65 5.91 -4.57
N GLU A 87 -22.12 4.85 -5.24
CA GLU A 87 -21.56 3.50 -5.10
C GLU A 87 -20.14 3.39 -5.66
N VAL A 88 -19.83 4.11 -6.74
CA VAL A 88 -18.47 4.20 -7.29
C VAL A 88 -17.55 4.92 -6.31
N LYS A 89 -18.04 6.00 -5.68
CA LYS A 89 -17.29 6.68 -4.63
C LYS A 89 -16.98 5.73 -3.47
N LYS A 90 -17.96 4.97 -2.98
CA LYS A 90 -17.75 3.97 -1.90
C LYS A 90 -16.70 2.93 -2.28
N ALA A 91 -16.74 2.43 -3.52
CA ALA A 91 -15.76 1.46 -4.01
C ALA A 91 -14.34 2.04 -4.07
N LYS A 92 -14.19 3.29 -4.53
CA LYS A 92 -12.90 4.00 -4.54
C LYS A 92 -12.39 4.28 -3.12
N ASP A 93 -13.26 4.75 -2.23
CA ASP A 93 -12.94 5.00 -0.82
C ASP A 93 -12.46 3.70 -0.14
N LEU A 94 -13.09 2.55 -0.44
CA LEU A 94 -12.66 1.25 0.05
C LEU A 94 -11.28 0.84 -0.50
N ALA A 95 -11.04 1.04 -1.80
CA ALA A 95 -9.75 0.72 -2.42
C ALA A 95 -8.61 1.55 -1.81
N ALA A 96 -8.82 2.85 -1.58
CA ALA A 96 -7.89 3.71 -0.85
C ALA A 96 -7.73 3.27 0.62
N GLY A 97 -8.81 2.83 1.26
CA GLY A 97 -8.77 2.26 2.62
C GLY A 97 -7.88 1.02 2.73
N ILE A 98 -7.86 0.16 1.71
CA ILE A 98 -6.99 -1.02 1.66
C ILE A 98 -5.51 -0.60 1.59
N VAL A 99 -5.18 0.39 0.75
CA VAL A 99 -3.81 0.96 0.68
C VAL A 99 -3.40 1.52 2.04
N LEU A 100 -4.30 2.23 2.73
CA LEU A 100 -3.99 2.78 4.05
C LEU A 100 -3.63 1.66 5.04
N VAL A 101 -4.41 0.57 5.08
CA VAL A 101 -4.13 -0.58 5.96
C VAL A 101 -2.78 -1.24 5.63
N THR A 102 -2.41 -1.32 4.36
CA THR A 102 -1.13 -1.94 3.96
C THR A 102 0.07 -1.04 4.25
N ALA A 103 -0.06 0.28 4.05
CA ALA A 103 0.96 1.26 4.43
C ALA A 103 1.26 1.21 5.94
N VAL A 104 0.22 1.04 6.74
CA VAL A 104 0.31 0.90 8.20
C VAL A 104 1.07 -0.34 8.61
N PHE A 105 0.75 -1.46 7.97
CA PHE A 105 1.49 -2.70 8.16
C PHE A 105 2.98 -2.49 7.85
N ALA A 106 3.31 -1.82 6.73
CA ALA A 106 4.69 -1.54 6.37
C ALA A 106 5.42 -0.62 7.36
N VAL A 107 4.77 0.44 7.85
CA VAL A 107 5.32 1.31 8.90
C VAL A 107 5.59 0.51 10.17
N SER A 108 4.68 -0.40 10.54
CA SER A 108 4.80 -1.19 11.76
C SER A 108 5.98 -2.18 11.69
N VAL A 109 6.12 -2.86 10.55
CA VAL A 109 7.30 -3.69 10.25
C VAL A 109 8.58 -2.86 10.34
N GLY A 110 8.58 -1.66 9.74
CA GLY A 110 9.71 -0.74 9.78
C GLY A 110 10.07 -0.30 11.21
N LEU A 111 9.09 0.07 12.02
CA LEU A 111 9.31 0.48 13.41
C LEU A 111 9.88 -0.65 14.27
N ILE A 112 9.40 -1.89 14.10
CA ILE A 112 9.93 -3.05 14.83
C ILE A 112 11.38 -3.31 14.42
N ILE A 113 11.64 -3.42 13.12
CA ILE A 113 12.95 -3.86 12.62
C ILE A 113 14.00 -2.74 12.72
N PHE A 114 13.71 -1.57 12.15
CA PHE A 114 14.65 -0.45 12.19
C PHE A 114 14.74 0.17 13.58
N GLY A 115 13.65 0.19 14.36
CA GLY A 115 13.68 0.67 15.75
C GLY A 115 14.66 -0.11 16.63
N LYS A 116 14.65 -1.45 16.49
CA LYS A 116 15.60 -2.33 17.16
C LYS A 116 17.05 -2.06 16.75
N HIS A 117 17.33 -1.92 15.45
CA HIS A 117 18.70 -1.83 14.95
C HIS A 117 19.31 -0.42 14.99
N LEU A 118 18.52 0.64 14.84
CA LEU A 118 19.01 2.03 14.90
C LEU A 118 19.01 2.58 16.32
N PHE A 119 18.01 2.22 17.13
CA PHE A 119 17.74 2.89 18.41
C PHE A 119 17.76 1.93 19.60
N HIS A 120 18.11 0.65 19.39
CA HIS A 120 18.12 -0.38 20.44
C HIS A 120 16.78 -0.51 21.18
N LEU A 121 15.67 -0.22 20.49
CA LEU A 121 14.34 -0.32 21.09
C LEU A 121 13.95 -1.79 21.28
N PRO A 122 13.32 -2.13 22.42
CA PRO A 122 12.72 -3.45 22.61
C PRO A 122 11.62 -3.74 21.59
N ASP A 123 11.52 -4.98 21.12
CA ASP A 123 10.48 -5.43 20.18
C ASP A 123 9.06 -5.12 20.68
N LEU A 124 8.87 -5.15 22.01
CA LEU A 124 7.62 -4.83 22.67
C LEU A 124 7.12 -3.40 22.33
N ILE A 125 8.02 -2.43 22.17
CA ILE A 125 7.65 -1.06 21.80
C ILE A 125 7.07 -1.02 20.40
N GLY A 126 7.66 -1.75 19.45
CA GLY A 126 7.13 -1.85 18.09
C GLY A 126 5.75 -2.50 18.06
N LEU A 127 5.52 -3.53 18.90
CA LEU A 127 4.21 -4.15 19.05
C LEU A 127 3.18 -3.19 19.67
N PHE A 128 3.56 -2.43 20.70
CA PHE A 128 2.70 -1.39 21.27
C PHE A 128 2.37 -0.29 20.26
N ALA A 129 3.34 0.15 19.45
CA ALA A 129 3.12 1.14 18.40
C ALA A 129 2.12 0.63 17.35
N PHE A 130 2.23 -0.64 16.96
CA PHE A 130 1.27 -1.30 16.07
C PHE A 130 -0.15 -1.32 16.67
N PHE A 131 -0.31 -1.75 17.91
CA PHE A 131 -1.61 -1.77 18.58
C PHE A 131 -2.20 -0.36 18.75
N LEU A 132 -1.38 0.61 19.16
CA LEU A 132 -1.78 2.01 19.27
C LEU A 132 -2.27 2.54 17.92
N PHE A 133 -1.56 2.21 16.83
CA PHE A 133 -1.97 2.58 15.49
C PHE A 133 -3.31 1.94 15.11
N ILE A 134 -3.49 0.63 15.32
CA ILE A 134 -4.74 -0.09 15.05
C ILE A 134 -5.91 0.56 15.82
N VAL A 135 -5.72 0.83 17.11
CA VAL A 135 -6.72 1.50 17.94
C VAL A 135 -7.04 2.89 17.39
N THR A 136 -6.03 3.67 17.01
CA THR A 136 -6.23 4.99 16.40
C THR A 136 -7.03 4.90 15.10
N LEU A 137 -6.70 3.94 14.23
CA LEU A 137 -7.43 3.70 12.99
C LEU A 137 -8.90 3.33 13.27
N LEU A 138 -9.16 2.43 14.22
CA LEU A 138 -10.52 2.04 14.62
C LEU A 138 -11.32 3.23 15.18
N LEU A 139 -10.69 4.11 15.97
CA LEU A 139 -11.33 5.31 16.49
C LEU A 139 -11.66 6.33 15.38
N LEU A 140 -10.77 6.48 14.39
CA LEU A 140 -11.01 7.34 13.23
C LEU A 140 -12.16 6.79 12.37
N ILE A 141 -12.21 5.47 12.15
CA ILE A 141 -13.33 4.80 11.47
C ILE A 141 -14.63 5.00 12.26
N GLY A 142 -14.61 4.80 13.58
CA GLY A 142 -15.77 4.98 14.44
C GLY A 142 -16.33 6.40 14.44
N LYS A 143 -15.47 7.43 14.44
CA LYS A 143 -15.89 8.83 14.27
C LYS A 143 -16.47 9.12 12.87
N GLY A 144 -15.96 8.45 11.84
CA GLY A 144 -16.51 8.54 10.49
C GLY A 144 -17.93 7.99 10.39
N MET A 145 -18.24 6.92 11.14
CA MET A 145 -19.56 6.29 11.17
C MET A 145 -20.60 7.15 11.91
N THR A 146 -20.22 7.83 13.00
CA THR A 146 -21.17 8.62 13.81
C THR A 146 -21.62 9.92 13.14
N HIS A 147 -20.84 10.48 12.22
CA HIS A 147 -21.20 11.71 11.50
C HIS A 147 -22.06 11.48 10.25
N GLY A 148 -22.17 10.25 9.72
CA GLY A 148 -22.97 9.95 8.54
C GLY A 148 -24.47 9.73 8.80
N ASP A 149 -24.87 9.53 10.06
CA ASP A 149 -26.24 9.14 10.42
C ASP A 149 -27.19 10.33 10.60
N HIS A 150 -26.68 11.49 11.02
CA HIS A 150 -27.50 12.71 11.22
C HIS A 150 -27.95 13.39 9.91
N SER A 151 -27.42 12.99 8.75
CA SER A 151 -27.82 13.54 7.45
C SER A 151 -28.98 12.78 6.79
N ARG A 152 -29.34 11.59 7.31
CA ARG A 152 -30.38 10.71 6.73
C ARG A 152 -31.72 10.75 7.46
N THR A 153 -31.81 11.45 8.58
CA THR A 153 -33.03 11.55 9.41
C THR A 153 -33.95 12.74 9.04
N HIS A 154 -33.63 13.49 7.97
CA HIS A 154 -34.41 14.66 7.52
C HIS A 154 -34.82 14.62 6.04
N LEU A 155 -35.07 13.42 5.49
CA LEU A 155 -35.77 13.24 4.21
C LEU A 155 -37.05 12.42 4.41
#